data_AF-A0A1N6G9V1-F1
#
_entry.id   AF-A0A1N6G9V1-F1
#
_cell.length_a   1.000
_cell.length_b   1.000
_cell.length_c   1.000
_cell.angle_alpha   90.00
_cell.angle_beta   90.00
_cell.angle_gamma   90.00
#
_symmetry.space_group_name_H-M   'P 1'
#
loop_
_entity.id
_entity.type
_entity.pdbx_description
1 polymer ?
#
loop_
_entity_poly.entity_id
_entity_poly.type
_entity_poly.pdbx_seq_one_letter_code
_entity_poly.pdbx_strand_id
1 'polypeptide(L)'
;MDRATDSALKLLARRVCVVTGLVACVTNVGCARMRSFNPGTPLMLGAAAPFGRTKPVAPGNDLYAQEVGRGVSHSRTLLAQDRARTQARNRSNGGRLSGGDDPSALAETPPLQVALQPPVTIRPGEKRSTSEPLPALGLNEPTSQPAPASPEPKPAPESTELATIVASSQARLEAITSYQVLMKRRERVGETLGPAEEVLLSVRRNPRAIRLEWPDGPSKGREVLYSANDDANLMHVKMTDSIVPVPPMSLAVDNPMVLRNSRHPITEAGFETILADLQKNIAQAGATGSAVGQMTYGGLENPGQLDQPSHKIVRVTPNGENWVVYIDPTSKLPVMVEGQAANGDLLERYLFGAVTVDPEALAANEAFDPSQRWGQAPSGLLSRLARAGGGKAPAEAQAR
;
A
#
# COMPACT_ATOMS: atom_id res chain seq x y z
N MET A 1 -49.97 29.65 -44.45
CA MET A 1 -49.77 29.48 -45.90
C MET A 1 -48.33 29.80 -46.26
N ASP A 2 -47.38 28.88 -46.35
CA ASP A 2 -47.13 27.66 -45.61
C ASP A 2 -45.65 27.38 -45.80
N ARG A 3 -44.95 27.27 -44.67
CA ARG A 3 -43.60 26.73 -44.56
C ARG A 3 -43.70 25.22 -44.74
N ALA A 4 -43.39 24.71 -45.93
CA ALA A 4 -43.13 23.30 -46.13
C ALA A 4 -42.40 23.10 -47.45
N THR A 5 -41.06 23.15 -47.44
CA THR A 5 -40.14 22.50 -48.41
C THR A 5 -38.69 22.89 -48.12
N ASP A 6 -38.13 22.48 -46.97
CA ASP A 6 -36.66 22.46 -46.83
C ASP A 6 -36.14 21.39 -45.84
N SER A 7 -36.81 20.23 -45.79
CA SER A 7 -36.42 19.11 -44.91
C SER A 7 -36.19 17.78 -45.63
N ALA A 8 -36.22 17.75 -46.96
CA ALA A 8 -36.06 16.50 -47.73
C ALA A 8 -34.65 16.27 -48.30
N LEU A 9 -33.75 17.28 -48.30
CA LEU A 9 -32.42 17.14 -48.92
C LEU A 9 -31.27 16.83 -47.94
N LYS A 10 -31.49 16.87 -46.62
CA LYS A 10 -30.43 16.63 -45.61
C LYS A 10 -30.41 15.22 -45.01
N LEU A 11 -31.30 14.32 -45.43
CA LEU A 11 -31.38 12.95 -44.91
C LEU A 11 -30.67 11.88 -45.77
N LEU A 12 -30.14 12.24 -46.95
CA LEU A 12 -29.44 11.30 -47.85
C LEU A 12 -27.90 11.39 -47.82
N ALA A 13 -27.33 12.36 -47.09
CA ALA A 13 -25.88 12.54 -46.97
C ALA A 13 -25.23 11.88 -45.74
N ARG A 14 -25.99 11.12 -44.93
CA ARG A 14 -25.50 10.48 -43.69
C ARG A 14 -25.55 8.95 -43.66
N ARG A 15 -25.81 8.28 -44.79
CA ARG A 15 -25.83 6.80 -44.87
C ARG A 15 -24.83 6.17 -45.86
N VAL A 16 -23.83 6.92 -46.35
CA VAL A 16 -22.87 6.42 -47.36
C VAL A 16 -21.40 6.38 -46.90
N CYS A 17 -21.04 6.81 -45.68
CA CYS A 17 -19.65 6.74 -45.17
C CYS A 17 -19.42 5.73 -44.02
N VAL A 18 -20.12 4.59 -43.99
CA VAL A 18 -19.91 3.54 -42.96
C VAL A 18 -19.65 2.14 -43.56
N VAL A 19 -19.47 1.99 -44.88
CA VAL A 19 -19.30 0.64 -45.50
C VAL A 19 -18.00 0.48 -46.32
N THR A 20 -17.09 1.44 -46.32
CA THR A 20 -15.79 1.34 -47.03
C THR A 20 -14.62 1.67 -46.11
N GLY A 21 -14.32 0.75 -45.18
CA GLY A 21 -13.19 0.89 -44.26
C GLY A 21 -12.86 -0.38 -43.47
N LEU A 22 -13.15 -1.56 -44.04
CA LEU A 22 -12.88 -2.86 -43.40
C LEU A 22 -12.30 -3.87 -44.40
N VAL A 23 -11.36 -3.45 -45.25
CA VAL A 23 -10.53 -4.33 -46.09
C VAL A 23 -9.18 -3.65 -46.34
N ALA A 24 -8.31 -3.61 -45.33
CA ALA A 24 -6.86 -3.44 -45.48
C ALA A 24 -6.20 -3.49 -44.09
N CYS A 25 -5.69 -4.66 -43.71
CA CYS A 25 -4.52 -4.89 -42.83
C CYS A 25 -4.42 -6.39 -42.50
N VAL A 26 -4.37 -7.21 -43.55
CA VAL A 26 -3.78 -8.55 -43.49
C VAL A 26 -2.38 -8.40 -44.07
N THR A 27 -1.38 -8.30 -43.19
CA THR A 27 -0.01 -8.84 -43.31
C THR A 27 0.89 -8.10 -42.33
N ASN A 28 1.07 -8.65 -41.13
CA ASN A 28 2.42 -8.71 -40.58
C ASN A 28 2.59 -9.93 -39.69
N VAL A 29 3.65 -10.65 -40.03
CA VAL A 29 4.06 -11.96 -39.56
C VAL A 29 4.83 -11.77 -38.25
N GLY A 30 4.48 -12.55 -37.23
CA GLY A 30 5.20 -12.59 -35.96
C GLY A 30 4.89 -13.89 -35.23
N CYS A 31 5.79 -14.86 -35.36
CA CYS A 31 5.66 -16.23 -34.91
C CYS A 31 5.46 -16.39 -33.40
N ALA A 32 4.42 -17.12 -32.99
CA ALA A 32 4.44 -17.90 -31.75
C ALA A 32 3.74 -19.24 -31.98
N ARG A 33 4.49 -20.30 -31.67
CA ARG A 33 4.29 -21.70 -32.05
C ARG A 33 3.23 -22.34 -31.15
N MET A 34 2.02 -22.57 -31.67
CA MET A 34 1.03 -23.43 -31.01
C MET A 34 1.50 -24.88 -31.06
N ARG A 35 1.59 -25.54 -29.89
CA ARG A 35 1.70 -27.00 -29.80
C ARG A 35 0.32 -27.62 -29.94
N SER A 36 0.28 -28.61 -30.82
CA SER A 36 -0.86 -29.42 -31.25
C SER A 36 -1.51 -30.22 -30.12
N PHE A 37 -2.84 -30.20 -30.11
CA PHE A 37 -3.72 -31.21 -29.53
C PHE A 37 -3.47 -32.58 -30.18
N ASN A 38 -3.55 -33.64 -29.38
CA ASN A 38 -3.51 -35.03 -29.82
C ASN A 38 -4.91 -35.65 -29.58
N PRO A 39 -5.62 -36.15 -30.60
CA PRO A 39 -6.93 -36.80 -30.43
C PRO A 39 -6.77 -38.33 -30.35
N GLY A 40 -7.42 -38.96 -29.37
CA GLY A 40 -7.47 -40.41 -29.21
C GLY A 40 -8.62 -40.86 -28.29
N THR A 41 -9.76 -41.15 -28.93
CA THR A 41 -10.93 -42.02 -28.62
C THR A 41 -10.86 -43.06 -27.46
N PRO A 42 -12.00 -43.69 -27.02
CA PRO A 42 -13.43 -43.45 -27.32
C PRO A 42 -14.42 -43.54 -26.12
N LEU A 43 -15.70 -43.33 -26.45
CA LEU A 43 -16.95 -43.61 -25.71
C LEU A 43 -17.06 -45.04 -25.13
N MET A 44 -17.65 -45.15 -23.93
CA MET A 44 -18.46 -46.30 -23.51
C MET A 44 -19.60 -45.87 -22.57
N LEU A 45 -20.82 -46.33 -22.90
CA LEU A 45 -22.02 -46.35 -22.06
C LEU A 45 -21.96 -47.52 -21.07
N GLY A 46 -22.53 -47.38 -19.86
CA GLY A 46 -22.98 -48.55 -19.09
C GLY A 46 -23.04 -48.44 -17.56
N ALA A 47 -24.27 -48.38 -17.04
CA ALA A 47 -24.84 -49.08 -15.87
C ALA A 47 -24.35 -48.86 -14.40
N ALA A 48 -25.38 -48.55 -13.59
CA ALA A 48 -25.65 -48.67 -12.15
C ALA A 48 -24.73 -49.46 -11.15
N ALA A 49 -24.43 -48.78 -10.02
CA ALA A 49 -24.30 -49.18 -8.59
C ALA A 49 -23.36 -50.35 -8.16
N PRO A 50 -22.93 -50.51 -6.87
CA PRO A 50 -23.21 -49.76 -5.63
C PRO A 50 -21.95 -49.31 -4.82
N PHE A 51 -22.18 -48.69 -3.66
CA PHE A 51 -21.19 -48.15 -2.71
C PHE A 51 -20.08 -49.13 -2.28
N GLY A 52 -18.83 -48.67 -2.31
CA GLY A 52 -17.69 -49.37 -1.71
C GLY A 52 -16.38 -48.56 -1.71
N ARG A 53 -15.93 -48.18 -0.50
CA ARG A 53 -14.58 -47.74 -0.08
C ARG A 53 -13.78 -46.82 -1.02
N THR A 54 -13.71 -45.53 -0.67
CA THR A 54 -12.81 -44.54 -1.28
C THR A 54 -11.35 -44.86 -0.98
N LYS A 55 -10.56 -45.10 -2.02
CA LYS A 55 -9.09 -44.96 -2.01
C LYS A 55 -8.72 -43.47 -1.96
N PRO A 56 -7.57 -43.08 -1.38
CA PRO A 56 -7.12 -41.69 -1.37
C PRO A 56 -6.94 -41.22 -2.81
N VAL A 57 -7.72 -40.18 -3.16
CA VAL A 57 -7.66 -39.51 -4.46
C VAL A 57 -6.34 -38.75 -4.53
N ALA A 58 -5.54 -39.06 -5.55
CA ALA A 58 -4.37 -38.25 -5.88
C ALA A 58 -4.83 -36.81 -6.15
N PRO A 59 -4.20 -35.79 -5.55
CA PRO A 59 -4.60 -34.41 -5.75
C PRO A 59 -4.50 -34.09 -7.25
N GLY A 60 -5.62 -33.64 -7.82
CA GLY A 60 -5.67 -33.13 -9.18
C GLY A 60 -4.65 -32.01 -9.37
N ASN A 61 -4.20 -31.85 -10.61
CA ASN A 61 -3.26 -30.83 -11.09
C ASN A 61 -3.81 -29.40 -10.96
N ASP A 62 -4.20 -29.00 -9.76
CA ASP A 62 -4.50 -27.61 -9.44
C ASP A 62 -3.19 -26.91 -9.04
N LEU A 63 -2.59 -26.23 -10.01
CA LEU A 63 -1.40 -25.41 -9.82
C LEU A 63 -1.64 -24.29 -8.79
N TYR A 64 -2.88 -23.85 -8.59
CA TYR A 64 -3.24 -22.84 -7.59
C TYR A 64 -3.15 -23.39 -6.17
N ALA A 65 -3.64 -24.62 -5.92
CA ALA A 65 -3.55 -25.27 -4.61
C ALA A 65 -2.11 -25.64 -4.23
N GLN A 66 -1.24 -25.99 -5.19
CA GLN A 66 0.16 -26.32 -4.93
C GLN A 66 1.01 -25.08 -4.58
N GLU A 67 0.78 -23.95 -5.24
CA GLU A 67 1.50 -22.70 -4.97
C GLU A 67 1.11 -22.12 -3.60
N VAL A 68 -0.18 -22.12 -3.26
CA VAL A 68 -0.70 -21.64 -1.97
C VAL A 68 -0.28 -22.56 -0.82
N GLY A 69 -0.26 -23.88 -1.04
CA GLY A 69 0.22 -24.84 -0.03
C GLY A 69 1.70 -24.64 0.33
N ARG A 70 2.56 -24.35 -0.66
CA ARG A 70 4.00 -24.13 -0.43
C ARG A 70 4.29 -22.84 0.34
N GLY A 71 3.56 -21.76 0.06
CA GLY A 71 3.69 -20.49 0.78
C GLY A 71 3.33 -20.62 2.26
N VAL A 72 2.21 -21.30 2.57
CA VAL A 72 1.72 -21.46 3.96
C VAL A 72 2.65 -22.35 4.79
N SER A 73 3.25 -23.40 4.20
CA SER A 73 4.25 -24.22 4.87
C SER A 73 5.53 -23.44 5.18
N HIS A 74 5.99 -22.58 4.26
CA HIS A 74 7.20 -21.77 4.48
C HIS A 74 7.00 -20.73 5.60
N SER A 75 5.87 -20.03 5.61
CA SER A 75 5.52 -19.05 6.66
C SER A 75 5.37 -19.70 8.04
N ARG A 76 4.76 -20.90 8.13
CA ARG A 76 4.67 -21.65 9.40
C ARG A 76 6.03 -22.08 9.93
N THR A 77 6.95 -22.42 9.04
CA THR A 77 8.31 -22.85 9.43
C THR A 77 9.12 -21.68 9.98
N LEU A 78 9.01 -20.49 9.37
CA LEU A 78 9.66 -19.27 9.85
C LEU A 78 9.10 -18.81 11.21
N LEU A 79 7.78 -18.82 11.39
CA LEU A 79 7.13 -18.51 12.68
C LEU A 79 7.51 -19.51 13.79
N ALA A 80 7.67 -20.78 13.46
CA ALA A 80 8.14 -21.80 14.41
C ALA A 80 9.61 -21.59 14.80
N GLN A 81 10.47 -21.23 13.85
CA GLN A 81 11.89 -20.90 14.12
C GLN A 81 12.03 -19.66 14.99
N ASP A 82 11.22 -18.62 14.76
CA ASP A 82 11.28 -17.38 15.53
C ASP A 82 10.80 -17.55 16.98
N ARG A 83 9.74 -18.35 17.19
CA ARG A 83 9.30 -18.77 18.53
C ARG A 83 10.37 -19.58 19.27
N ALA A 84 11.05 -20.49 18.58
CA ALA A 84 12.14 -21.28 19.17
C ALA A 84 13.33 -20.39 19.61
N ARG A 85 13.69 -19.38 18.79
CA ARG A 85 14.74 -18.40 19.13
C ARG A 85 14.37 -17.54 20.33
N THR A 86 13.12 -17.09 20.39
CA THR A 86 12.62 -16.26 21.50
C THR A 86 12.57 -17.06 22.82
N GLN A 87 12.15 -18.32 22.78
CA GLN A 87 12.19 -19.20 23.96
C GLN A 87 13.61 -19.51 24.44
N ALA A 88 14.55 -19.73 23.51
CA ALA A 88 15.96 -19.94 23.86
C ALA A 88 16.57 -18.70 24.55
N ARG A 89 16.26 -17.49 24.04
CA ARG A 89 16.76 -16.22 24.59
C ARG A 89 16.19 -15.91 25.98
N ASN A 90 14.92 -16.25 26.22
CA ASN A 90 14.31 -16.09 27.55
C ASN A 90 14.83 -17.11 28.58
N ARG A 91 15.22 -18.32 28.15
CA ARG A 91 15.86 -19.31 29.03
C ARG A 91 17.27 -18.91 29.44
N SER A 92 18.02 -18.19 28.60
CA SER A 92 19.38 -17.72 28.95
C SER A 92 19.40 -16.52 29.89
N ASN A 93 18.27 -15.84 30.14
CA ASN A 93 18.26 -14.58 30.89
C ASN A 93 17.61 -14.68 32.29
N GLY A 94 17.15 -15.87 32.68
CA GLY A 94 16.52 -16.11 33.98
C GLY A 94 17.28 -17.15 34.79
N GLY A 95 18.33 -16.75 35.52
CA GLY A 95 18.93 -17.62 36.52
C GLY A 95 20.34 -17.22 36.96
N ARG A 96 20.43 -16.37 37.99
CA ARG A 96 21.64 -16.32 38.83
C ARG A 96 21.31 -15.85 40.25
N LEU A 97 21.03 -16.82 41.14
CA LEU A 97 21.38 -16.74 42.57
C LEU A 97 21.75 -18.15 43.09
N SER A 98 22.97 -18.23 43.63
CA SER A 98 23.52 -19.18 44.63
C SER A 98 23.64 -20.69 44.36
N GLY A 99 24.91 -21.16 44.38
CA GLY A 99 25.36 -22.19 45.34
C GLY A 99 25.86 -23.54 44.79
N GLY A 100 27.17 -23.80 44.93
CA GLY A 100 27.71 -25.08 45.40
C GLY A 100 28.04 -26.22 44.41
N ASP A 101 29.35 -26.47 44.28
CA ASP A 101 30.08 -27.76 44.16
C ASP A 101 29.96 -28.72 42.94
N ASP A 102 31.16 -29.09 42.48
CA ASP A 102 31.70 -30.03 41.45
C ASP A 102 31.16 -31.50 41.44
N PRO A 103 31.62 -32.43 40.56
CA PRO A 103 32.17 -32.35 39.18
C PRO A 103 31.67 -33.47 38.21
N SER A 104 32.21 -33.49 36.97
CA SER A 104 32.31 -34.62 36.02
C SER A 104 31.08 -35.09 35.22
N ALA A 105 31.13 -34.94 33.89
CA ALA A 105 31.31 -36.05 32.93
C ALA A 105 31.01 -35.64 31.46
N LEU A 106 32.03 -35.77 30.62
CA LEU A 106 32.06 -36.26 29.23
C LEU A 106 30.82 -36.04 28.32
N ALA A 107 31.00 -35.31 27.22
CA ALA A 107 30.88 -35.87 25.86
C ALA A 107 31.22 -34.82 24.77
N GLU A 108 32.00 -35.30 23.80
CA GLU A 108 32.55 -34.63 22.63
C GLU A 108 31.50 -34.28 21.56
N THR A 109 31.68 -33.18 20.80
CA THR A 109 31.51 -33.09 19.32
C THR A 109 31.88 -31.67 18.80
N PRO A 110 32.16 -31.47 17.49
CA PRO A 110 33.46 -31.02 16.96
C PRO A 110 33.55 -29.52 16.61
N PRO A 111 34.75 -28.98 16.34
CA PRO A 111 34.92 -27.59 15.91
C PRO A 111 34.50 -27.39 14.45
N LEU A 112 33.57 -26.44 14.23
CA LEU A 112 33.37 -25.81 12.93
C LEU A 112 34.58 -24.93 12.61
N GLN A 113 35.39 -25.39 11.66
CA GLN A 113 36.44 -24.59 11.03
C GLN A 113 35.80 -23.46 10.23
N VAL A 114 35.89 -22.24 10.74
CA VAL A 114 35.65 -21.02 9.97
C VAL A 114 36.95 -20.71 9.24
N ALA A 115 36.94 -20.89 7.92
CA ALA A 115 38.03 -20.50 7.04
C ALA A 115 38.19 -18.96 7.08
N LEU A 116 39.27 -18.51 7.72
CA LEU A 116 39.76 -17.14 7.63
C LEU A 116 40.27 -16.89 6.20
N GLN A 117 39.68 -15.90 5.54
CA GLN A 117 40.23 -15.38 4.29
C GLN A 117 41.59 -14.71 4.55
N PRO A 118 42.55 -14.83 3.63
CA PRO A 118 43.88 -14.26 3.78
C PRO A 118 43.88 -12.72 3.69
N PRO A 119 44.84 -12.06 4.36
CA PRO A 119 44.95 -10.60 4.40
C PRO A 119 45.31 -10.01 3.04
N VAL A 120 44.60 -8.93 2.68
CA VAL A 120 44.94 -8.08 1.53
C VAL A 120 46.27 -7.39 1.79
N THR A 121 47.21 -7.60 0.87
CA THR A 121 48.53 -6.97 0.83
C THR A 121 48.40 -5.46 0.57
N ILE A 122 48.73 -4.65 1.57
CA ILE A 122 48.97 -3.21 1.40
C ILE A 122 50.33 -3.04 0.73
N ARG A 123 50.37 -2.41 -0.46
CA ARG A 123 51.61 -2.04 -1.13
C ARG A 123 52.20 -0.76 -0.51
N PRO A 124 53.53 -0.71 -0.27
CA PRO A 124 54.21 0.45 0.28
C PRO A 124 54.76 1.37 -0.82
N GLY A 125 54.60 2.68 -0.64
CA GLY A 125 55.33 3.71 -1.34
C GLY A 125 54.53 5.00 -1.45
N GLU A 126 54.86 6.02 -0.67
CA GLU A 126 55.52 7.23 -1.18
C GLU A 126 55.69 8.32 -0.09
N LYS A 127 56.96 8.57 0.24
CA LYS A 127 57.64 9.82 0.64
C LYS A 127 57.01 10.76 1.70
N ARG A 128 57.48 10.55 2.92
CA ARG A 128 58.16 11.52 3.83
C ARG A 128 58.35 12.95 3.27
N SER A 129 57.76 13.94 3.94
CA SER A 129 58.23 15.34 3.99
C SER A 129 57.94 15.88 5.41
N THR A 130 58.96 15.89 6.27
CA THR A 130 59.70 17.09 6.73
C THR A 130 59.05 17.71 7.97
N SER A 131 59.55 17.26 9.13
CA SER A 131 59.33 17.84 10.45
C SER A 131 60.13 19.13 10.61
N GLU A 132 59.43 20.22 10.89
CA GLU A 132 60.00 21.51 11.31
C GLU A 132 59.83 21.65 12.84
N PRO A 133 60.85 22.09 13.59
CA PRO A 133 60.77 22.21 15.04
C PRO A 133 60.23 23.60 15.44
N LEU A 134 59.23 23.63 16.33
CA LEU A 134 58.78 24.86 16.99
C LEU A 134 58.99 24.79 18.51
N PRO A 135 59.31 25.94 19.14
CA PRO A 135 59.96 26.02 20.43
C PRO A 135 59.01 26.11 21.64
N ALA A 136 59.55 25.67 22.77
CA ALA A 136 59.40 26.16 24.14
C ALA A 136 58.08 26.85 24.58
N LEU A 137 57.32 26.08 25.36
CA LEU A 137 56.81 26.40 26.71
C LEU A 137 56.58 27.89 27.06
N GLY A 138 55.34 28.33 26.88
CA GLY A 138 54.74 29.43 27.66
C GLY A 138 53.66 28.86 28.59
N LEU A 139 53.95 28.81 29.89
CA LEU A 139 52.97 28.54 30.94
C LEU A 139 52.08 29.78 31.10
N ASN A 140 50.89 29.77 30.50
CA ASN A 140 49.84 30.74 30.82
C ASN A 140 48.81 30.08 31.74
N GLU A 141 48.62 30.71 32.90
CA GLU A 141 47.63 30.35 33.92
C GLU A 141 46.22 30.20 33.33
N PRO A 142 45.47 29.16 33.72
CA PRO A 142 44.07 29.01 33.34
C PRO A 142 43.24 30.05 34.10
N THR A 143 42.99 31.18 33.46
CA THR A 143 41.93 32.09 33.89
C THR A 143 40.60 31.41 33.54
N SER A 144 39.91 30.89 34.55
CA SER A 144 38.56 30.34 34.46
C SER A 144 37.58 31.43 34.01
N GLN A 145 37.49 31.63 32.70
CA GLN A 145 36.47 32.46 32.09
C GLN A 145 35.15 31.68 32.13
N PRO A 146 34.08 32.21 32.75
CA PRO A 146 32.80 31.54 32.79
C PRO A 146 32.32 31.28 31.37
N ALA A 147 32.09 30.00 31.05
CA ALA A 147 31.64 29.55 29.76
C ALA A 147 30.40 30.37 29.34
N PRO A 148 30.43 31.09 28.21
CA PRO A 148 29.24 31.74 27.70
C PRO A 148 28.18 30.65 27.50
N ALA A 149 27.02 30.86 28.12
CA ALA A 149 25.86 30.00 27.97
C ALA A 149 25.68 29.71 26.48
N SER A 150 25.75 28.42 26.13
CA SER A 150 25.55 27.94 24.77
C SER A 150 24.24 28.55 24.27
N PRO A 151 24.26 29.40 23.22
CA PRO A 151 23.03 30.00 22.73
C PRO A 151 22.10 28.86 22.32
N GLU A 152 20.92 28.82 22.93
CA GLU A 152 19.86 27.90 22.50
C GLU A 152 19.70 28.04 20.99
N PRO A 153 19.75 26.93 20.22
CA PRO A 153 19.70 26.99 18.77
C PRO A 153 18.34 27.56 18.37
N LYS A 154 18.35 28.83 17.96
CA LYS A 154 17.21 29.49 17.35
C LYS A 154 16.78 28.64 16.16
N PRO A 155 15.52 28.14 16.12
CA PRO A 155 15.07 27.30 15.02
C PRO A 155 15.27 28.04 13.70
N ALA A 156 15.92 27.37 12.74
CA ALA A 156 16.21 27.94 11.44
C ALA A 156 14.89 28.36 10.76
N PRO A 157 14.86 29.50 10.04
CA PRO A 157 13.64 30.09 9.47
C PRO A 157 12.87 29.13 8.54
N GLU A 158 13.55 28.18 7.91
CA GLU A 158 12.96 27.16 7.04
C GLU A 158 11.98 26.23 7.78
N SER A 159 12.24 25.95 9.06
CA SER A 159 11.35 25.10 9.87
C SER A 159 10.02 25.77 10.18
N THR A 160 10.02 27.10 10.32
CA THR A 160 8.82 27.88 10.64
C THR A 160 7.90 28.01 9.42
N GLU A 161 8.46 28.21 8.23
CA GLU A 161 7.66 28.30 7.00
C GLU A 161 6.98 26.96 6.68
N LEU A 162 7.75 25.86 6.76
CA LEU A 162 7.24 24.51 6.55
C LEU A 162 6.09 24.17 7.52
N ALA A 163 6.28 24.44 8.82
CA ALA A 163 5.22 24.25 9.82
C ALA A 163 3.97 25.10 9.51
N THR A 164 4.17 26.33 9.04
CA THR A 164 3.07 27.24 8.66
C THR A 164 2.26 26.70 7.49
N ILE A 165 2.93 26.19 6.45
CA ILE A 165 2.27 25.61 5.27
C ILE A 165 1.43 24.40 5.67
N VAL A 166 2.00 23.47 6.44
CA VAL A 166 1.30 22.26 6.89
C VAL A 166 0.13 22.62 7.81
N ALA A 167 0.32 23.52 8.77
CA ALA A 167 -0.76 23.98 9.64
C ALA A 167 -1.91 24.64 8.85
N SER A 168 -1.61 25.46 7.83
CA SER A 168 -2.64 26.05 6.97
C SER A 168 -3.42 25.00 6.17
N SER A 169 -2.74 23.93 5.76
CA SER A 169 -3.36 22.81 5.03
C SER A 169 -4.25 21.97 5.93
N GLN A 170 -3.83 21.76 7.20
CA GLN A 170 -4.63 21.09 8.21
C GLN A 170 -5.89 21.88 8.53
N ALA A 171 -5.77 23.18 8.79
CA ALA A 171 -6.91 24.06 9.05
C ALA A 171 -7.90 24.06 7.87
N ARG A 172 -7.38 24.04 6.62
CA ARG A 172 -8.22 23.88 5.44
C ARG A 172 -8.96 22.55 5.43
N LEU A 173 -8.25 21.45 5.67
CA LEU A 173 -8.85 20.12 5.66
C LEU A 173 -9.89 19.97 6.78
N GLU A 174 -9.65 20.55 7.96
CA GLU A 174 -10.59 20.57 9.09
C GLU A 174 -11.92 21.24 8.75
N ALA A 175 -11.91 22.28 7.91
CA ALA A 175 -13.10 22.98 7.45
C ALA A 175 -13.92 22.19 6.40
N ILE A 176 -13.38 21.08 5.87
CA ILE A 176 -14.03 20.21 4.90
C ILE A 176 -14.66 19.05 5.66
N THR A 177 -15.90 18.68 5.35
CA THR A 177 -16.58 17.51 5.96
C THR A 177 -16.41 16.26 5.11
N SER A 178 -16.44 16.43 3.79
CA SER A 178 -16.21 15.38 2.80
C SER A 178 -15.59 15.95 1.54
N TYR A 179 -14.92 15.12 0.76
CA TYR A 179 -14.40 15.54 -0.54
C TYR A 179 -14.36 14.37 -1.52
N GLN A 180 -14.32 14.74 -2.80
CA GLN A 180 -14.10 13.82 -3.89
C GLN A 180 -12.99 14.34 -4.79
N VAL A 181 -12.09 13.45 -5.22
CA VAL A 181 -10.95 13.80 -6.08
C VAL A 181 -10.63 12.65 -7.03
N LEU A 182 -10.35 12.98 -8.30
CA LEU A 182 -9.76 12.02 -9.23
C LEU A 182 -8.27 11.92 -8.94
N MET A 183 -7.81 10.74 -8.55
CA MET A 183 -6.44 10.46 -8.19
C MET A 183 -5.80 9.56 -9.26
N LYS A 184 -4.63 9.94 -9.77
CA LYS A 184 -3.75 9.04 -10.51
C LYS A 184 -2.75 8.45 -9.55
N ARG A 185 -2.74 7.13 -9.40
CA ARG A 185 -1.81 6.43 -8.50
C ARG A 185 -0.91 5.47 -9.27
N ARG A 186 0.33 5.34 -8.82
CA ARG A 186 1.26 4.32 -9.29
C ARG A 186 2.14 3.88 -8.14
N GLU A 187 2.19 2.58 -7.87
CA GLU A 187 2.85 2.03 -6.69
C GLU A 187 3.75 0.85 -7.05
N ARG A 188 4.85 0.72 -6.32
CA ARG A 188 5.71 -0.45 -6.32
C ARG A 188 5.36 -1.35 -5.14
N VAL A 189 4.93 -2.56 -5.44
CA VAL A 189 4.63 -3.60 -4.45
C VAL A 189 5.64 -4.73 -4.61
N GLY A 190 6.40 -4.99 -3.55
CA GLY A 190 7.62 -5.79 -3.66
C GLY A 190 8.60 -5.18 -4.67
N GLU A 191 9.09 -5.99 -5.60
CA GLU A 191 10.04 -5.54 -6.62
C GLU A 191 9.38 -4.97 -7.89
N THR A 192 8.05 -4.97 -7.97
CA THR A 192 7.33 -4.63 -9.22
C THR A 192 6.62 -3.29 -9.13
N LEU A 193 6.97 -2.37 -10.03
CA LEU A 193 6.24 -1.12 -10.22
C LEU A 193 4.98 -1.39 -11.06
N GLY A 194 3.82 -1.21 -10.46
CA GLY A 194 2.53 -1.39 -11.12
C GLY A 194 2.27 -0.36 -12.24
N PRO A 195 1.24 -0.60 -13.07
CA PRO A 195 0.74 0.41 -13.99
C PRO A 195 0.16 1.61 -13.22
N ALA A 196 0.09 2.77 -13.88
CA ALA A 196 -0.67 3.88 -13.34
C ALA A 196 -2.18 3.57 -13.43
N GLU A 197 -2.93 3.86 -12.37
CA GLU A 197 -4.38 3.70 -12.30
C GLU A 197 -5.03 5.06 -12.01
N GLU A 198 -6.18 5.31 -12.65
CA GLU A 198 -7.07 6.39 -12.26
C GLU A 198 -8.13 5.87 -11.29
N VAL A 199 -8.30 6.57 -10.17
CA VAL A 199 -9.19 6.21 -9.07
C VAL A 199 -9.96 7.44 -8.63
N LEU A 200 -11.29 7.37 -8.63
CA LEU A 200 -12.12 8.37 -7.97
C LEU A 200 -12.12 8.07 -6.47
N LEU A 201 -11.44 8.91 -5.70
CA LEU A 201 -11.38 8.84 -4.25
C LEU A 201 -12.49 9.73 -3.67
N SER A 202 -13.41 9.13 -2.92
CA SER A 202 -14.44 9.83 -2.16
C SER A 202 -14.24 9.60 -0.67
N VAL A 203 -14.17 10.67 0.11
CA VAL A 203 -13.90 10.60 1.55
C VAL A 203 -14.95 11.40 2.30
N ARG A 204 -15.55 10.78 3.31
CA ARG A 204 -16.26 11.48 4.39
C ARG A 204 -15.39 11.38 5.64
N ARG A 205 -15.18 12.51 6.32
CA ARG A 205 -14.21 12.59 7.42
C ARG A 205 -14.79 12.18 8.77
N ASN A 206 -16.07 12.46 9.03
CA ASN A 206 -16.72 12.11 10.28
C ASN A 206 -18.20 11.67 10.10
N PRO A 207 -18.57 10.41 10.44
CA PRO A 207 -17.66 9.29 10.72
C PRO A 207 -16.83 8.95 9.48
N ARG A 208 -15.59 8.48 9.68
CA ARG A 208 -14.65 8.21 8.59
C ARG A 208 -15.22 7.14 7.65
N ALA A 209 -15.37 7.50 6.38
CA ALA A 209 -15.78 6.57 5.33
C ALA A 209 -15.04 6.91 4.03
N ILE A 210 -14.62 5.87 3.31
CA ILE A 210 -13.77 5.97 2.13
C ILE A 210 -14.36 5.10 1.04
N ARG A 211 -14.38 5.64 -0.18
CA ARG A 211 -14.79 4.92 -1.37
C ARG A 211 -13.76 5.15 -2.48
N LEU A 212 -13.31 4.05 -3.06
CA LEU A 212 -12.43 4.02 -4.22
C LEU A 212 -13.19 3.42 -5.39
N GLU A 213 -13.29 4.15 -6.50
CA GLU A 213 -13.92 3.69 -7.74
C GLU A 213 -12.91 3.76 -8.87
N TRP A 214 -12.82 2.72 -9.71
CA TRP A 214 -11.97 2.73 -10.91
C TRP A 214 -12.84 3.01 -12.13
N PRO A 215 -12.88 4.26 -12.63
CA PRO A 215 -13.72 4.62 -13.78
C PRO A 215 -13.20 4.06 -15.10
N ASP A 216 -11.90 3.78 -15.20
CA ASP A 216 -11.24 3.29 -16.42
C ASP A 216 -10.08 2.32 -16.12
N GLY A 217 -9.52 1.74 -17.18
CA GLY A 217 -8.37 0.84 -17.14
C GLY A 217 -8.74 -0.62 -16.82
N PRO A 218 -7.74 -1.49 -16.56
CA PRO A 218 -7.96 -2.92 -16.31
C PRO A 218 -8.85 -3.24 -15.11
N SER A 219 -8.95 -2.28 -14.18
CA SER A 219 -9.75 -2.38 -12.95
C SER A 219 -11.12 -1.69 -13.09
N LYS A 220 -11.54 -1.30 -14.30
CA LYS A 220 -12.78 -0.55 -14.55
C LYS A 220 -14.00 -1.23 -13.93
N GLY A 221 -14.77 -0.45 -13.16
CA GLY A 221 -15.98 -0.91 -12.47
C GLY A 221 -15.71 -1.58 -11.13
N ARG A 222 -14.44 -1.74 -10.72
CA ARG A 222 -14.10 -2.11 -9.35
C ARG A 222 -14.49 -0.98 -8.41
N GLU A 223 -15.05 -1.35 -7.26
CA GLU A 223 -15.32 -0.42 -6.17
C GLU A 223 -14.89 -1.02 -4.84
N VAL A 224 -14.32 -0.19 -3.96
CA VAL A 224 -13.99 -0.57 -2.59
C VAL A 224 -14.61 0.46 -1.64
N LEU A 225 -15.33 -0.02 -0.63
CA LEU A 225 -15.98 0.78 0.39
C LEU A 225 -15.40 0.45 1.77
N TYR A 226 -15.17 1.48 2.56
CA TYR A 226 -14.82 1.40 3.96
C TYR A 226 -15.68 2.39 4.74
N SER A 227 -16.22 1.97 5.89
CA SER A 227 -16.99 2.84 6.77
C SER A 227 -16.72 2.46 8.22
N ALA A 228 -16.11 3.36 8.98
CA ALA A 228 -15.85 3.16 10.41
C ALA A 228 -17.12 3.03 11.24
N ASN A 229 -18.28 3.47 10.70
CA ASN A 229 -19.58 3.34 11.36
C ASN A 229 -20.25 1.97 11.14
N ASP A 230 -19.82 1.20 10.12
CA ASP A 230 -20.32 -0.15 9.85
C ASP A 230 -19.44 -1.17 10.59
N ASP A 231 -18.19 -1.32 10.15
CA ASP A 231 -17.16 -2.10 10.84
C ASP A 231 -15.78 -1.51 10.49
N ALA A 232 -15.09 -0.97 11.49
CA ALA A 232 -13.80 -0.31 11.31
C ALA A 232 -12.66 -1.25 10.87
N ASN A 233 -12.86 -2.58 10.91
CA ASN A 233 -11.87 -3.57 10.50
C ASN A 233 -12.19 -4.20 9.14
N LEU A 234 -13.35 -3.91 8.56
CA LEU A 234 -13.78 -4.46 7.27
C LEU A 234 -13.83 -3.40 6.18
N MET A 235 -13.57 -3.88 4.97
CA MET A 235 -13.90 -3.17 3.75
C MET A 235 -14.70 -4.10 2.84
N HIS A 236 -15.53 -3.51 2.01
CA HIS A 236 -16.36 -4.21 1.05
C HIS A 236 -15.80 -3.99 -0.35
N VAL A 237 -15.73 -5.05 -1.15
CA VAL A 237 -15.16 -5.02 -2.50
C VAL A 237 -16.18 -5.52 -3.50
N LYS A 238 -16.47 -4.70 -4.51
CA LYS A 238 -17.14 -5.12 -5.73
C LYS A 238 -16.10 -5.24 -6.83
N MET A 239 -16.01 -6.42 -7.43
CA MET A 239 -15.11 -6.69 -8.56
C MET A 239 -15.65 -6.08 -9.85
N THR A 240 -14.77 -5.94 -10.84
CA THR A 240 -15.13 -5.51 -12.20
C THR A 240 -16.20 -6.41 -12.81
N ASP A 241 -17.04 -5.85 -13.68
CA ASP A 241 -18.03 -6.64 -14.42
C ASP A 241 -17.31 -7.70 -15.27
N SER A 242 -17.57 -8.97 -14.95
CA SER A 242 -16.97 -10.12 -15.63
C SER A 242 -18.09 -11.03 -16.16
N ILE A 243 -17.77 -11.89 -17.14
CA ILE A 243 -18.74 -12.84 -17.73
C ILE A 243 -19.41 -13.69 -16.65
N VAL A 244 -18.68 -14.00 -15.58
CA VAL A 244 -19.21 -14.66 -14.39
C VAL A 244 -19.42 -13.61 -13.30
N PRO A 245 -20.67 -13.35 -12.86
CA PRO A 245 -20.92 -12.41 -11.77
C PRO A 245 -20.22 -12.86 -10.50
N VAL A 246 -19.29 -12.04 -9.99
CA VAL A 246 -18.65 -12.24 -8.69
C VAL A 246 -19.44 -11.44 -7.66
N PRO A 247 -20.02 -12.08 -6.63
CA PRO A 247 -20.73 -11.34 -5.59
C PRO A 247 -19.75 -10.42 -4.83
N PRO A 248 -20.22 -9.26 -4.32
CA PRO A 248 -19.39 -8.44 -3.45
C PRO A 248 -18.87 -9.21 -2.23
N MET A 249 -17.66 -8.90 -1.80
CA MET A 249 -16.98 -9.57 -0.69
C MET A 249 -16.63 -8.59 0.42
N SER A 250 -16.68 -9.03 1.67
CA SER A 250 -16.13 -8.31 2.81
C SER A 250 -14.77 -8.89 3.18
N LEU A 251 -13.77 -8.05 3.33
CA LEU A 251 -12.39 -8.43 3.65
C LEU A 251 -11.88 -7.56 4.79
N ALA A 252 -11.01 -8.12 5.64
CA ALA A 252 -10.30 -7.31 6.62
C ALA A 252 -9.41 -6.27 5.92
N VAL A 253 -9.34 -5.06 6.47
CA VAL A 253 -8.57 -3.94 5.89
C VAL A 253 -7.06 -4.22 5.81
N ASP A 254 -6.55 -5.09 6.67
CA ASP A 254 -5.15 -5.52 6.77
C ASP A 254 -4.88 -6.88 6.09
N ASN A 255 -5.88 -7.45 5.41
CA ASN A 255 -5.74 -8.75 4.77
C ASN A 255 -4.61 -8.71 3.72
N PRO A 256 -3.63 -9.63 3.76
CA PRO A 256 -2.52 -9.66 2.80
C PRO A 256 -2.94 -9.70 1.33
N MET A 257 -4.14 -10.25 1.02
CA MET A 257 -4.69 -10.22 -0.34
C MET A 257 -5.06 -8.81 -0.81
N VAL A 258 -5.49 -7.94 0.10
CA VAL A 258 -5.84 -6.54 -0.17
C VAL A 258 -4.58 -5.73 -0.45
N LEU A 259 -3.54 -5.96 0.34
CA LEU A 259 -2.24 -5.28 0.22
C LEU A 259 -1.37 -5.85 -0.91
N ARG A 260 -1.81 -6.91 -1.60
CA ARG A 260 -1.05 -7.50 -2.72
C ARG A 260 -0.81 -6.52 -3.86
N ASN A 261 -1.71 -5.56 -4.05
CA ASN A 261 -1.66 -4.56 -5.12
C ASN A 261 -1.67 -3.11 -4.57
N SER A 262 -1.37 -2.93 -3.27
CA SER A 262 -1.36 -1.63 -2.61
C SER A 262 -0.33 -1.61 -1.50
N ARG A 263 0.44 -0.53 -1.38
CA ARG A 263 1.38 -0.32 -0.27
C ARG A 263 0.67 0.06 1.02
N HIS A 264 -0.51 0.64 0.89
CA HIS A 264 -1.27 1.22 2.00
C HIS A 264 -2.66 0.56 2.13
N PRO A 265 -3.15 0.35 3.36
CA PRO A 265 -4.54 -0.06 3.59
C PRO A 265 -5.50 1.07 3.19
N ILE A 266 -6.76 0.72 2.91
CA ILE A 266 -7.77 1.73 2.55
C ILE A 266 -7.97 2.79 3.64
N THR A 267 -7.74 2.44 4.91
CA THR A 267 -7.83 3.35 6.06
C THR A 267 -6.82 4.48 6.03
N GLU A 268 -5.79 4.39 5.20
CA GLU A 268 -4.78 5.44 5.02
C GLU A 268 -5.06 6.34 3.81
N ALA A 269 -6.06 6.02 2.98
CA ALA A 269 -6.40 6.85 1.83
C ALA A 269 -6.94 8.22 2.26
N GLY A 270 -6.46 9.26 1.58
CA GLY A 270 -6.89 10.65 1.77
C GLY A 270 -5.80 11.61 2.24
N PHE A 271 -6.15 12.89 2.30
CA PHE A 271 -5.28 13.97 2.74
C PHE A 271 -4.96 13.93 4.23
N GLU A 272 -5.82 13.33 5.03
CA GLU A 272 -5.66 13.20 6.49
C GLU A 272 -4.33 12.54 6.85
N THR A 273 -4.04 11.38 6.24
CA THR A 273 -2.81 10.62 6.52
C THR A 273 -1.58 11.39 6.09
N ILE A 274 -1.61 11.97 4.89
CA ILE A 274 -0.49 12.76 4.34
C ILE A 274 -0.14 13.93 5.27
N LEU A 275 -1.14 14.70 5.69
CA LEU A 275 -0.91 15.87 6.55
C LEU A 275 -0.54 15.48 7.99
N ALA A 276 -1.12 14.41 8.53
CA ALA A 276 -0.75 13.89 9.85
C ALA A 276 0.71 13.40 9.88
N ASP A 277 1.15 12.70 8.82
CA ASP A 277 2.54 12.26 8.71
C ASP A 277 3.50 13.42 8.56
N LEU A 278 3.18 14.42 7.74
CA LEU A 278 3.98 15.64 7.65
C LEU A 278 4.10 16.32 9.01
N GLN A 279 2.98 16.56 9.71
CA GLN A 279 2.99 17.20 11.04
C GLN A 279 3.84 16.42 12.05
N LYS A 280 3.66 15.10 12.11
CA LYS A 280 4.44 14.21 12.97
C LYS A 280 5.94 14.32 12.67
N ASN A 281 6.30 14.29 11.39
CA ASN A 281 7.70 14.33 10.98
C ASN A 281 8.34 15.69 11.29
N ILE A 282 7.60 16.80 11.15
CA ILE A 282 8.06 18.15 11.52
C ILE A 282 8.36 18.24 13.01
N ALA A 283 7.44 17.74 13.85
CA ALA A 283 7.63 17.71 15.30
C ALA A 283 8.86 16.89 15.71
N GLN A 284 9.25 15.89 14.90
CA GLN A 284 10.38 15.00 15.15
C GLN A 284 11.68 15.45 14.47
N ALA A 285 11.64 16.38 13.50
CA ALA A 285 12.80 16.84 12.74
C ALA A 285 13.81 17.68 13.57
N GLY A 286 13.39 18.21 14.72
CA GLY A 286 14.25 18.96 15.63
C GLY A 286 14.99 18.10 16.68
N ALA A 287 14.73 16.79 16.74
CA ALA A 287 15.37 15.91 17.72
C ALA A 287 16.70 15.35 17.19
N THR A 288 17.79 15.55 17.93
CA THR A 288 19.11 14.97 17.61
C THR A 288 18.99 13.44 17.48
N GLY A 289 19.37 12.88 16.32
CA GLY A 289 19.29 11.44 16.05
C GLY A 289 17.91 10.95 15.61
N SER A 290 17.04 11.84 15.12
CA SER A 290 15.69 11.47 14.66
C SER A 290 15.71 10.39 13.58
N ALA A 291 15.08 9.25 13.86
CA ALA A 291 14.90 8.14 12.92
C ALA A 291 14.03 8.49 11.71
N VAL A 292 13.42 9.69 11.71
CA VAL A 292 12.50 10.17 10.69
C VAL A 292 13.23 10.70 9.46
N GLY A 293 14.46 11.17 9.62
CA GLY A 293 15.24 11.82 8.56
C GLY A 293 15.13 13.34 8.56
N GLN A 294 15.65 13.97 7.50
CA GLN A 294 15.70 15.42 7.34
C GLN A 294 14.52 15.91 6.50
N MET A 295 13.83 16.95 6.97
CA MET A 295 12.79 17.64 6.21
C MET A 295 13.26 19.03 5.77
N THR A 296 12.93 19.42 4.55
CA THR A 296 13.27 20.73 3.97
C THR A 296 12.10 21.27 3.16
N TYR A 297 12.00 22.59 3.10
CA TYR A 297 11.07 23.28 2.22
C TYR A 297 11.80 23.77 0.97
N GLY A 298 11.31 23.39 -0.20
CA GLY A 298 11.92 23.67 -1.50
C GLY A 298 11.36 24.89 -2.23
N GLY A 299 10.49 25.69 -1.59
CA GLY A 299 9.80 26.80 -2.26
C GLY A 299 8.62 26.35 -3.12
N LEU A 300 8.17 27.25 -4.01
CA LEU A 300 7.17 26.95 -5.03
C LEU A 300 7.85 26.31 -6.24
N GLU A 301 7.42 25.11 -6.62
CA GLU A 301 7.97 24.35 -7.74
C GLU A 301 6.85 23.63 -8.50
N ASN A 302 6.99 23.47 -9.82
CA ASN A 302 6.16 22.57 -10.62
C ASN A 302 7.05 21.47 -11.24
N PRO A 303 6.86 20.19 -10.87
CA PRO A 303 7.64 19.08 -11.40
C PRO A 303 7.26 18.68 -12.86
N GLY A 304 6.35 19.42 -13.49
CA GLY A 304 5.88 19.21 -14.86
C GLY A 304 4.60 18.38 -14.96
N GLN A 305 4.04 17.91 -13.84
CA GLN A 305 2.79 17.14 -13.78
C GLN A 305 1.66 17.88 -13.05
N LEU A 306 1.90 19.10 -12.57
CA LEU A 306 0.91 19.91 -11.86
C LEU A 306 0.40 21.05 -12.75
N ASP A 307 -0.81 21.51 -12.48
CA ASP A 307 -1.40 22.64 -13.21
C ASP A 307 -0.73 23.98 -12.84
N GLN A 308 -0.16 24.08 -11.63
CA GLN A 308 0.51 25.28 -11.15
C GLN A 308 1.68 24.99 -10.18
N PRO A 309 2.63 25.93 -9.98
CA PRO A 309 3.66 25.80 -8.95
C PRO A 309 3.06 25.60 -7.56
N SER A 310 3.62 24.64 -6.82
CA SER A 310 3.13 24.20 -5.52
C SER A 310 4.23 24.18 -4.49
N HIS A 311 3.88 24.32 -3.20
CA HIS A 311 4.82 24.25 -2.11
C HIS A 311 5.44 22.86 -2.06
N LYS A 312 6.75 22.78 -2.28
CA LYS A 312 7.51 21.53 -2.25
C LYS A 312 8.06 21.26 -0.87
N ILE A 313 7.67 20.13 -0.28
CA ILE A 313 8.20 19.65 0.99
C ILE A 313 8.95 18.35 0.70
N VAL A 314 10.23 18.30 1.06
CA VAL A 314 11.10 17.15 0.84
C VAL A 314 11.48 16.53 2.17
N ARG A 315 11.40 15.21 2.26
CA ARG A 315 11.90 14.41 3.37
C ARG A 315 12.88 13.37 2.83
N VAL A 316 14.11 13.41 3.34
CA VAL A 316 15.10 12.35 3.08
C VAL A 316 15.25 11.52 4.35
N THR A 317 14.87 10.25 4.28
CA THR A 317 14.95 9.32 5.41
C THR A 317 16.41 8.87 5.67
N PRO A 318 16.72 8.28 6.83
CA PRO A 318 18.07 7.79 7.12
C PRO A 318 18.56 6.68 6.18
N ASN A 319 17.65 5.91 5.57
CA ASN A 319 17.99 4.91 4.55
C ASN A 319 18.10 5.50 3.13
N GLY A 320 17.97 6.82 2.98
CA GLY A 320 18.15 7.54 1.71
C GLY A 320 16.91 7.58 0.81
N GLU A 321 15.74 7.14 1.29
CA GLU A 321 14.50 7.35 0.54
C GLU A 321 14.16 8.83 0.48
N ASN A 322 13.71 9.28 -0.68
CA ASN A 322 13.33 10.65 -0.95
C ASN A 322 11.81 10.73 -1.12
N TRP A 323 11.16 11.42 -0.18
CA TRP A 323 9.72 11.63 -0.14
C TRP A 323 9.43 13.10 -0.41
N VAL A 324 8.62 13.38 -1.43
CA VAL A 324 8.25 14.74 -1.82
C VAL A 324 6.74 14.89 -1.77
N VAL A 325 6.27 15.90 -1.06
CA VAL A 325 4.85 16.30 -1.05
C VAL A 325 4.74 17.70 -1.65
N TYR A 326 3.82 17.86 -2.59
CA TYR A 326 3.46 19.15 -3.16
C TYR A 326 2.08 19.58 -2.62
N ILE A 327 2.03 20.77 -2.03
CA ILE A 327 0.80 21.38 -1.51
C ILE A 327 0.46 22.61 -2.35
N ASP A 328 -0.76 22.65 -2.87
CA ASP A 328 -1.22 23.74 -3.72
C ASP A 328 -1.41 25.03 -2.90
N PRO A 329 -0.85 26.18 -3.36
CA PRO A 329 -0.86 27.41 -2.57
C PRO A 329 -2.25 28.05 -2.48
N THR A 330 -3.18 27.71 -3.37
CA THR A 330 -4.53 28.29 -3.42
C THR A 330 -5.52 27.46 -2.62
N SER A 331 -5.62 26.17 -2.94
CA SER A 331 -6.51 25.23 -2.28
C SER A 331 -6.02 24.80 -0.90
N LYS A 332 -4.72 24.91 -0.62
CA LYS A 332 -4.05 24.45 0.61
C LYS A 332 -4.19 22.94 0.83
N LEU A 333 -4.34 22.16 -0.24
CA LEU A 333 -4.45 20.69 -0.16
C LEU A 333 -3.27 20.02 -0.88
N PRO A 334 -2.89 18.79 -0.48
CA PRO A 334 -1.92 17.99 -1.22
C PRO A 334 -2.38 17.77 -2.67
N VAL A 335 -1.50 18.05 -3.63
CA VAL A 335 -1.74 17.80 -5.07
C VAL A 335 -0.83 16.71 -5.63
N MET A 336 0.28 16.43 -4.96
CA MET A 336 1.12 15.28 -5.30
C MET A 336 1.89 14.75 -4.11
N VAL A 337 2.06 13.44 -4.07
CA VAL A 337 2.99 12.72 -3.19
C VAL A 337 3.84 11.82 -4.06
N GLU A 338 5.15 11.82 -3.84
CA GLU A 338 6.09 10.94 -4.52
C GLU A 338 7.10 10.38 -3.54
N GLY A 339 7.29 9.06 -3.56
CA GLY A 339 8.35 8.37 -2.82
C GLY A 339 9.31 7.70 -3.79
N GLN A 340 10.61 7.91 -3.60
CA GLN A 340 11.68 7.25 -4.33
C GLN A 340 12.61 6.54 -3.36
N ALA A 341 13.09 5.36 -3.74
CA ALA A 341 14.13 4.65 -3.03
C ALA A 341 15.49 5.38 -3.17
N ALA A 342 16.47 5.00 -2.35
CA ALA A 342 17.81 5.61 -2.38
C ALA A 342 18.54 5.47 -3.73
N ASN A 343 18.18 4.46 -4.53
CA ASN A 343 18.71 4.27 -5.88
C ASN A 343 17.95 5.06 -6.96
N GLY A 344 16.95 5.87 -6.57
CA GLY A 344 16.10 6.64 -7.48
C GLY A 344 14.88 5.88 -8.03
N ASP A 345 14.69 4.61 -7.68
CA ASP A 345 13.52 3.85 -8.12
C ASP A 345 12.24 4.43 -7.52
N LEU A 346 11.22 4.60 -8.35
CA LEU A 346 9.90 5.03 -7.89
C LEU A 346 9.29 3.96 -6.97
N LEU A 347 8.96 4.35 -5.75
CA LEU A 347 8.21 3.56 -4.78
C LEU A 347 6.71 3.82 -4.93
N GLU A 348 6.31 5.08 -4.98
CA GLU A 348 4.92 5.48 -5.18
C GLU A 348 4.80 6.90 -5.73
N ARG A 349 3.73 7.14 -6.46
CA ARG A 349 3.30 8.48 -6.89
C ARG A 349 1.78 8.56 -6.86
N TYR A 350 1.27 9.60 -6.20
CA TYR A 350 -0.13 9.98 -6.19
C TYR A 350 -0.23 11.40 -6.72
N LEU A 351 -1.04 11.61 -7.76
CA LEU A 351 -1.42 12.93 -8.27
C LEU A 351 -2.91 13.12 -8.00
N PHE A 352 -3.25 14.22 -7.34
CA PHE A 352 -4.62 14.55 -7.00
C PHE A 352 -5.09 15.67 -7.93
N GLY A 353 -6.17 15.43 -8.67
CA GLY A 353 -6.80 16.43 -9.52
C GLY A 353 -7.59 17.47 -8.72
N ALA A 354 -8.51 18.17 -9.41
CA ALA A 354 -9.41 19.12 -8.77
C ALA A 354 -10.26 18.44 -7.69
N VAL A 355 -10.30 19.06 -6.51
CA VAL A 355 -11.06 18.56 -5.35
C VAL A 355 -12.46 19.15 -5.36
N THR A 356 -13.48 18.29 -5.35
CA THR A 356 -14.86 18.69 -5.05
C THR A 356 -15.09 18.61 -3.56
N VAL A 357 -15.32 19.76 -2.93
CA VAL A 357 -15.54 19.89 -1.48
C VAL A 357 -17.01 19.74 -1.15
N ASP A 358 -17.29 18.99 -0.09
CA ASP A 358 -18.61 18.75 0.49
C ASP A 358 -19.70 18.38 -0.52
N PRO A 359 -19.45 17.40 -1.43
CA PRO A 359 -20.49 16.94 -2.33
C PRO A 359 -21.65 16.32 -1.53
N GLU A 360 -22.87 16.79 -1.78
CA GLU A 360 -24.09 16.33 -1.11
C GLU A 360 -24.25 14.80 -1.16
N ALA A 361 -23.84 14.20 -2.28
CA ALA A 361 -23.85 12.75 -2.48
C ALA A 361 -22.97 11.95 -1.51
N LEU A 362 -22.06 12.58 -0.75
CA LEU A 362 -21.23 11.93 0.28
C LEU A 362 -21.70 12.24 1.71
N ALA A 363 -22.67 13.12 1.90
CA ALA A 363 -23.20 13.42 3.23
C ALA A 363 -23.97 12.21 3.80
N ALA A 364 -24.70 11.51 2.94
CA ALA A 364 -25.57 10.39 3.29
C ALA A 364 -24.78 9.11 3.64
N ASN A 365 -25.24 8.32 4.61
CA ASN A 365 -24.59 7.04 4.98
C ASN A 365 -24.64 6.02 3.85
N GLU A 366 -25.70 6.09 3.04
CA GLU A 366 -25.99 5.27 1.89
C GLU A 366 -24.90 5.35 0.83
N ALA A 367 -24.14 6.46 0.79
CA ALA A 367 -23.02 6.66 -0.13
C ALA A 367 -21.86 5.68 0.09
N PHE A 368 -21.78 5.10 1.30
CA PHE A 368 -20.74 4.18 1.75
C PHE A 368 -21.31 2.84 2.25
N ASP A 369 -22.61 2.62 2.09
CA ASP A 369 -23.27 1.35 2.41
C ASP A 369 -23.27 0.43 1.18
N PRO A 370 -22.62 -0.75 1.22
CA PRO A 370 -22.56 -1.66 0.09
C PRO A 370 -23.94 -2.15 -0.37
N SER A 371 -24.90 -2.32 0.55
CA SER A 371 -26.24 -2.83 0.24
C SER A 371 -27.11 -1.81 -0.50
N GLN A 372 -26.95 -0.53 -0.16
CA GLN A 372 -27.64 0.57 -0.85
C GLN A 372 -27.01 0.84 -2.21
N ARG A 373 -25.68 0.81 -2.26
CA ARG A 373 -24.93 1.21 -3.44
C ARG A 373 -24.90 0.15 -4.54
N TRP A 374 -24.77 -1.12 -4.17
CA TRP A 374 -24.71 -2.22 -5.15
C TRP A 374 -26.03 -2.98 -5.30
N GLY A 375 -27.06 -2.54 -4.57
CA GLY A 375 -28.31 -3.28 -4.41
C GLY A 375 -28.16 -4.44 -3.43
N GLN A 376 -29.29 -4.92 -2.90
CA GLN A 376 -29.27 -6.13 -2.08
C GLN A 376 -28.80 -7.30 -2.95
N ALA A 377 -27.81 -8.05 -2.46
CA ALA A 377 -27.49 -9.35 -3.03
C ALA A 377 -28.81 -10.13 -3.13
N PRO A 378 -29.15 -10.70 -4.31
CA PRO A 378 -30.38 -11.44 -4.47
C PRO A 378 -30.42 -12.48 -3.35
N SER A 379 -31.42 -12.38 -2.48
CA SER A 379 -31.62 -13.27 -1.34
C SER A 379 -32.02 -14.65 -1.87
N GLY A 380 -31.06 -15.34 -2.48
CA GLY A 380 -31.22 -16.63 -3.10
C GLY A 380 -31.57 -17.68 -2.04
N LEU A 381 -32.33 -18.70 -2.48
CA LEU A 381 -32.87 -19.80 -1.67
C LEU A 381 -31.87 -20.47 -0.70
N LEU A 382 -30.55 -20.34 -0.92
CA LEU A 382 -29.51 -20.87 -0.04
C LEU A 382 -29.46 -20.19 1.34
N SER A 383 -29.78 -18.89 1.44
CA SER A 383 -29.82 -18.19 2.73
C SER A 383 -30.96 -18.71 3.63
N ARG A 384 -32.03 -19.26 3.04
CA ARG A 384 -33.15 -19.88 3.78
C ARG A 384 -32.80 -21.26 4.31
N LEU A 385 -31.95 -22.03 3.63
CA LEU A 385 -31.49 -23.34 4.11
C LEU A 385 -30.53 -23.21 5.30
N ALA A 386 -29.67 -22.19 5.32
CA ALA A 386 -28.82 -21.91 6.48
C ALA A 386 -29.61 -21.51 7.74
N ARG A 387 -30.78 -20.87 7.59
CA ARG A 387 -31.64 -20.48 8.72
C ARG A 387 -32.57 -21.60 9.21
N ALA A 388 -32.90 -22.57 8.35
CA ALA A 388 -33.76 -23.70 8.70
C ALA A 388 -33.06 -24.78 9.55
N GLY A 389 -31.72 -24.78 9.62
CA GLY A 389 -30.93 -25.70 10.44
C GLY A 389 -30.69 -25.24 11.89
N GLY A 390 -30.97 -23.98 12.22
CA GLY A 390 -30.85 -23.44 13.57
C GLY A 390 -32.08 -23.80 14.40
N GLY A 391 -32.11 -25.01 14.94
CA GLY A 391 -33.18 -25.50 15.82
C GLY A 391 -33.50 -24.51 16.94
N LYS A 392 -34.79 -24.18 17.08
CA LYS A 392 -35.33 -23.52 18.27
C LYS A 392 -34.92 -24.31 19.52
N ALA A 393 -34.16 -23.69 20.41
CA ALA A 393 -34.10 -24.14 21.79
C ALA A 393 -35.52 -24.03 22.39
N PRO A 394 -36.03 -25.05 23.09
CA PRO A 394 -37.34 -24.99 23.72
C PRO A 394 -37.32 -23.96 24.86
N ALA A 395 -38.38 -23.16 24.92
CA ALA A 395 -38.66 -22.25 26.01
C ALA A 395 -38.82 -23.06 27.31
N GLU A 396 -37.97 -22.76 28.29
CA GLU A 396 -38.04 -23.35 29.62
C GLU A 396 -39.20 -22.69 30.38
N ALA A 397 -40.10 -23.55 30.88
CA ALA A 397 -41.31 -23.18 31.57
C ALA A 397 -40.99 -22.62 32.97
N GLN A 398 -41.43 -21.39 33.23
CA GLN A 398 -41.64 -20.91 34.60
C GLN A 398 -42.89 -21.58 35.16
N ALA A 399 -42.71 -22.39 36.21
CA ALA A 399 -43.77 -22.81 37.09
C ALA A 399 -43.29 -22.76 38.54
N ARG A 400 -44.04 -21.96 39.32
CA ARG A 400 -44.14 -21.84 40.79
C ARG A 400 -43.27 -20.81 41.48
#